data_AF-A0A1M4SHG8-F1
#
_entry.id   AF-A0A1M4SHG8-F1
#
_cell.length_a   1.000
_cell.length_b   1.000
_cell.length_c   1.000
_cell.angle_alpha   90.00
_cell.angle_beta   90.00
_cell.angle_gamma   90.00
#
_symmetry.space_group_name_H-M   'P 1'
#
loop_
_entity.id
_entity.type
_entity.pdbx_description
1 polymer ?
#
loop_
_entity_poly.entity_id
_entity_poly.type
_entity_poly.pdbx_seq_one_letter_code
_entity_poly.pdbx_strand_id
1 'polypeptide(L)' 'MKKMIILLFLCVVTVVVAKKIHQDKVDPLLLDNIEAIASEETDVPTKCYGSGGLDCPVSHDKVKYIYGGYSLEIR' A
#
# COMPACT_ATOMS: atom_id res chain seq x y z
N MET A 1 -39.29 -33.31 -16.34
CA MET A 1 -38.02 -33.26 -17.11
C MET A 1 -37.64 -31.83 -17.51
N LYS A 2 -38.40 -31.14 -18.38
CA LYS A 2 -38.05 -29.80 -18.91
C LYS A 2 -37.87 -28.70 -17.84
N LYS A 3 -38.71 -28.66 -16.81
CA LYS A 3 -38.61 -27.70 -15.69
C LYS A 3 -37.35 -27.93 -14.84
N MET A 4 -36.95 -29.18 -14.62
CA MET A 4 -35.73 -29.54 -13.88
C MET A 4 -34.47 -29.14 -14.66
N ILE A 5 -34.48 -29.31 -15.99
CA ILE A 5 -33.38 -28.89 -16.86
C ILE A 5 -33.21 -27.37 -16.81
N ILE A 6 -34.31 -26.61 -16.88
CA ILE A 6 -34.27 -25.13 -16.79
C ILE A 6 -33.68 -24.68 -15.46
N LEU A 7 -34.07 -25.33 -14.35
CA LEU A 7 -33.57 -25.02 -13.01
C LEU A 7 -32.05 -25.29 -12.90
N LEU A 8 -31.59 -26.40 -13.47
CA LEU A 8 -30.17 -26.75 -13.49
C LEU A 8 -29.34 -25.76 -14.31
N PHE A 9 -29.85 -25.35 -15.48
CA PHE A 9 -29.22 -24.31 -16.31
C PHE A 9 -29.13 -22.97 -15.58
N LEU A 10 -30.19 -22.57 -14.88
CA LEU A 10 -30.21 -21.32 -14.11
C LEU A 10 -29.14 -21.33 -13.01
N CYS A 11 -29.00 -22.43 -12.28
CA CYS A 11 -27.96 -22.59 -11.25
C CYS A 11 -26.53 -22.51 -11.81
N VAL A 12 -26.30 -23.07 -13.00
CA VAL A 12 -24.98 -22.99 -13.64
C VAL A 12 -24.67 -21.54 -14.05
N VAL A 13 -25.65 -20.84 -14.63
CA VAL A 13 -25.49 -19.45 -15.05
C VAL A 13 -25.19 -18.53 -13.86
N THR A 14 -25.90 -18.69 -12.73
CA THR A 14 -25.66 -17.85 -11.55
C THR A 14 -24.27 -18.05 -10.96
N VAL A 15 -23.78 -19.29 -10.89
CA VAL A 15 -22.42 -19.59 -10.40
C VAL A 15 -21.34 -19.01 -11.32
N VAL A 16 -21.53 -19.08 -12.64
CA VAL A 16 -20.58 -18.52 -13.61
C VAL A 16 -20.53 -16.99 -13.52
N VAL A 17 -21.67 -16.32 -13.41
CA VAL A 17 -21.75 -14.86 -13.27
C VAL A 17 -21.12 -14.42 -11.94
N ALA A 18 -21.42 -15.09 -10.83
CA ALA A 18 -20.83 -14.78 -9.53
C ALA A 18 -19.30 -14.90 -9.54
N LYS A 19 -18.76 -15.94 -10.19
CA LYS A 19 -17.31 -16.11 -10.36
C LYS A 19 -16.67 -15.02 -11.22
N LYS A 20 -17.39 -14.49 -12.22
CA LYS A 20 -16.90 -13.40 -13.08
C LYS A 20 -16.86 -12.06 -12.35
N ILE A 21 -17.87 -11.78 -11.52
CA ILE A 21 -17.92 -10.56 -10.70
C ILE A 21 -16.81 -10.57 -9.64
N HIS A 22 -16.52 -11.71 -9.02
CA HIS A 22 -15.41 -11.82 -8.06
C HIS A 22 -14.01 -11.64 -8.66
N GLN A 23 -13.88 -11.48 -9.98
CA GLN A 23 -12.62 -11.12 -10.63
C GLN A 23 -12.44 -9.62 -10.82
N ASP A 24 -12.98 -8.81 -9.91
CA ASP A 24 -12.58 -7.41 -9.74
C ASP A 24 -11.12 -7.37 -9.30
N LYS A 25 -10.22 -7.52 -10.28
CA LYS A 25 -8.81 -7.20 -10.13
C LYS A 25 -8.75 -5.69 -9.96
N VAL A 26 -8.60 -5.25 -8.72
CA VAL A 26 -8.27 -3.87 -8.42
C VAL A 26 -6.98 -3.56 -9.19
N ASP A 27 -7.03 -2.55 -10.05
CA ASP A 27 -5.90 -2.20 -10.89
C ASP A 27 -4.74 -1.78 -9.98
N PRO A 28 -3.55 -2.39 -10.07
CA PRO A 28 -2.40 -1.98 -9.25
C PRO A 28 -2.11 -0.48 -9.38
N LEU A 29 -2.39 0.13 -10.54
CA LEU A 29 -2.26 1.58 -10.73
C LEU A 29 -3.15 2.41 -9.79
N LEU A 30 -4.28 1.88 -9.32
CA LEU A 30 -5.13 2.58 -8.34
C LEU A 30 -4.55 2.53 -6.92
N LEU A 31 -3.76 1.50 -6.60
CA LEU A 31 -3.08 1.36 -5.31
C LEU A 31 -1.80 2.19 -5.27
N ASP A 32 -1.06 2.23 -6.38
CA ASP A 32 0.18 2.99 -6.52
C ASP A 32 -0.05 4.50 -6.29
N ASN A 33 -1.24 5.03 -6.65
CA ASN A 33 -1.58 6.44 -6.43
C ASN A 33 -1.78 6.79 -4.95
N ILE A 34 -2.25 5.84 -4.13
CA ILE A 34 -2.44 6.04 -2.69
C ILE A 34 -1.06 6.06 -2.01
N GLU A 35 -0.17 5.14 -2.40
CA GLU A 35 1.19 5.13 -1.87
C GLU A 35 2.04 6.31 -2.38
N ALA A 36 1.83 6.80 -3.60
CA ALA A 36 2.53 7.97 -4.14
C ALA A 36 2.18 9.29 -3.41
N ILE A 37 0.94 9.44 -2.91
CA ILE A 37 0.53 10.60 -2.10
C ILE A 37 1.14 10.53 -0.68
N ALA A 38 1.33 9.34 -0.12
CA ALA A 38 1.94 9.15 1.20
C ALA A 38 3.48 9.09 1.18
N SER A 39 4.09 9.00 0.00
CA SER A 39 5.55 8.93 -0.17
C SER A 39 6.27 10.23 0.23
N GLU A 40 5.55 11.35 0.38
CA GLU A 40 6.11 12.64 0.79
C GLU A 40 5.79 13.00 2.25
N GLU A 41 5.10 12.14 3.01
CA GLU A 41 4.75 12.39 4.43
C GLU A 41 5.81 11.89 5.44
N THR A 42 7.01 11.53 4.99
CA THR A 42 8.12 11.24 5.90
C THR A 42 8.99 12.47 6.14
N ASP A 43 8.39 13.61 6.48
CA ASP A 43 9.13 14.72 7.07
C ASP A 43 9.34 14.43 8.56
N VAL A 44 10.03 13.32 8.83
CA VAL A 44 10.47 12.98 10.17
C VAL A 44 11.45 14.07 10.59
N PRO A 45 11.12 14.91 11.58
CA PRO A 45 11.95 16.05 11.93
C PRO A 45 13.31 15.52 12.40
N THR A 46 14.31 15.63 11.52
CA THR A 46 15.65 15.12 11.77
C THR A 46 16.57 16.28 12.14
N LYS A 47 17.22 16.17 13.31
CA LYS A 47 18.18 17.15 13.84
C LYS A 47 19.56 16.52 13.95
N CYS A 48 20.55 17.22 13.43
CA CYS A 48 21.95 16.80 13.39
C CYS A 48 22.79 17.73 14.26
N TYR A 49 23.68 17.20 15.11
CA TYR A 49 24.47 18.00 16.06
C TYR A 49 25.95 17.61 16.12
N GLY A 50 26.79 18.65 16.25
CA GLY A 50 28.24 18.54 16.39
C GLY A 50 28.95 18.14 15.10
N SER A 51 30.28 18.04 15.13
CA SER A 51 31.08 17.48 14.06
C SER A 51 31.55 16.08 14.45
N GLY A 52 31.42 15.11 13.55
CA GLY A 52 31.68 13.70 13.82
C GLY A 52 31.82 12.88 12.56
N GLY A 53 31.50 11.58 12.61
CA GLY A 53 31.65 10.67 11.47
C GLY A 53 30.36 10.29 10.77
N LEU A 54 29.19 10.64 11.33
CA LEU A 54 27.88 10.23 10.84
C LEU A 54 27.41 11.18 9.74
N ASP A 55 26.83 10.68 8.65
CA ASP A 55 26.25 11.52 7.61
C ASP A 55 24.84 11.97 7.99
N CYS A 56 24.64 13.28 8.12
CA CYS A 56 23.32 13.85 8.33
C CYS A 56 22.45 13.62 7.08
N PRO A 57 21.28 12.97 7.18
CA PRO A 57 20.46 12.65 6.00
C PRO A 57 19.84 13.88 5.33
N VAL A 58 19.80 15.02 6.03
CA VAL A 58 19.19 16.27 5.56
C VAL A 58 20.21 17.22 4.92
N SER A 59 21.41 17.35 5.49
CA SER A 59 22.45 18.27 5.01
C SER A 59 23.68 17.57 4.41
N HIS A 60 23.79 16.26 4.56
CA HIS A 60 24.96 15.44 4.20
C HIS A 60 26.28 15.83 4.90
N ASP A 61 26.20 16.64 5.95
CA ASP A 61 27.35 16.98 6.78
C ASP A 61 27.73 15.84 7.73
N LYS A 62 29.01 15.81 8.09
CA LYS A 62 29.58 14.86 9.04
C LYS A 62 29.37 15.32 10.48
N VAL A 63 28.46 14.67 11.19
CA VAL A 63 27.99 15.05 12.54
C VAL A 63 28.23 13.97 13.60
N LYS A 64 28.11 14.35 14.87
CA LYS A 64 28.33 13.44 16.02
C LYS A 64 27.05 12.74 16.46
N TYR A 65 25.91 13.40 16.35
CA TYR A 65 24.61 12.87 16.77
C TYR A 65 23.53 13.19 15.74
N ILE A 66 22.62 12.24 15.52
CA ILE A 66 21.43 12.38 14.69
C ILE A 66 20.23 12.00 15.56
N TYR A 67 19.25 12.89 15.66
CA TYR A 67 17.98 12.67 16.35
C TYR A 67 16.85 12.77 15.33
N GLY A 68 15.96 11.80 15.31
CA GLY A 68 14.74 11.83 14.50
C GLY A 68 13.55 11.40 15.33
N GLY A 69 12.35 11.85 14.94
CA GLY A 69 11.13 11.19 15.38
C GLY A 69 11.12 9.74 14.89
N TYR A 70 10.51 8.83 15.63
CA TYR A 70 10.20 7.50 15.11
C TYR A 70 8.68 7.36 15.11
N SER A 71 8.09 6.99 13.97
CA SER A 71 6.67 6.66 13.94
C SER A 71 6.47 5.29 14.56
N LEU A 72 5.54 5.20 15.50
CA LEU A 72 5.13 3.98 16.18
C LEU A 72 4.00 3.25 15.46
N GLU A 73 3.61 3.69 14.26
CA GLU A 73 2.69 2.91 13.43
C GLU A 73 3.34 1.58 13.04
N ILE A 74 2.98 0.56 13.83
CA ILE A 74 3.24 -0.84 13.54
C ILE A 74 2.44 -1.16 12.29
N ARG A 75 3.12 -1.24 11.14
CA ARG A 75 2.57 -1.90 9.95
C ARG A 75 2.35 -3.38 10.23
#